data_AF-A0A7Z9I4H8-F1
#
_entry.id   AF-A0A7Z9I4H8-F1
#
_cell.length_a   1.000
_cell.length_b   1.000
_cell.length_c   1.000
_cell.angle_alpha   90.00
_cell.angle_beta   90.00
_cell.angle_gamma   90.00
#
_symmetry.space_group_name_H-M   'P 1'
#
loop_
_entity.id
_entity.type
_entity.pdbx_description
1 polymer ?
#
loop_
_entity_poly.entity_id
_entity_poly.type
_entity_poly.pdbx_seq_one_letter_code
_entity_poly.pdbx_strand_id
1 'polypeptide(L)'
;MSQDELDQDAFNKEMLLKIFYNSKGSIDTINAAIDAKLFGTRIRSITLFEKFVRARLILNPKVLRLVELGITPFEVVYLSQYPDLGNVEELDLRKNQLGDEGLEALLASDKLGNLRKLDLRNNQITRKGMEILAKTEKLEGLERLDLRSNKIGKAWETKLKSTGKFPNLSSLKTV
;
A
#
# COMPACT_ATOMS: atom_id res chain seq x y z
N MET A 1 5.61 -23.05 -12.13
CA MET A 1 4.25 -22.54 -12.35
C MET A 1 3.96 -22.66 -13.83
N SER A 2 2.83 -23.26 -14.19
CA SER A 2 2.42 -23.38 -15.60
C SER A 2 1.87 -22.05 -16.12
N GLN A 3 1.79 -21.91 -17.45
CA GLN A 3 1.18 -20.74 -18.08
C GLN A 3 -0.30 -20.59 -17.68
N ASP A 4 -1.01 -21.71 -17.54
CA ASP A 4 -2.42 -21.74 -17.10
C ASP A 4 -2.58 -21.27 -15.65
N GLU A 5 -1.65 -21.61 -14.75
CA GLU A 5 -1.64 -21.10 -13.36
C GLU A 5 -1.38 -19.59 -13.32
N LEU A 6 -0.49 -19.09 -14.17
CA LEU A 6 -0.17 -17.66 -14.29
C LEU A 6 -1.36 -16.86 -14.84
N ASP A 7 -2.05 -17.39 -15.84
CA ASP A 7 -3.20 -16.75 -16.48
C ASP A 7 -4.43 -16.75 -15.56
N GLN A 8 -4.62 -17.82 -14.78
CA GLN A 8 -5.68 -17.90 -13.78
C GLN A 8 -5.41 -16.97 -12.58
N ASP A 9 -4.15 -16.83 -12.17
CA ASP A 9 -3.75 -15.88 -11.12
C ASP A 9 -3.91 -14.42 -11.59
N ALA A 10 -3.59 -14.13 -12.85
CA ALA A 10 -3.82 -12.81 -13.47
C ALA A 10 -5.32 -12.45 -13.58
N PHE A 11 -6.16 -13.43 -13.93
CA PHE A 11 -7.62 -13.25 -13.99
C PHE A 11 -8.23 -12.98 -12.61
N ASN A 12 -7.78 -13.70 -11.58
CA ASN A 12 -8.21 -13.49 -10.19
C ASN A 12 -7.79 -12.09 -9.69
N LYS A 13 -6.60 -11.65 -10.08
CA LYS A 13 -6.07 -10.32 -9.79
C LYS A 13 -6.90 -9.21 -10.43
N GLU A 14 -7.21 -9.27 -11.71
CA GLU A 14 -8.04 -8.24 -12.37
C GLU A 14 -9.44 -8.14 -11.75
N MET A 15 -10.00 -9.29 -11.33
CA MET A 15 -11.32 -9.35 -10.70
C MET A 15 -11.35 -8.69 -9.32
N LEU A 16 -10.31 -8.88 -8.50
CA LEU A 16 -10.20 -8.29 -7.16
C LEU A 16 -10.07 -6.76 -7.24
N LEU A 17 -9.30 -6.25 -8.20
CA LEU A 17 -9.21 -4.80 -8.44
C LEU A 17 -10.57 -4.22 -8.85
N LYS A 18 -11.30 -4.89 -9.75
CA LYS A 18 -12.66 -4.46 -10.11
C LYS A 18 -13.60 -4.41 -8.91
N ILE A 19 -13.54 -5.39 -8.00
CA ILE A 19 -14.34 -5.40 -6.76
C ILE A 19 -13.92 -4.24 -5.85
N PHE A 20 -12.63 -4.00 -5.66
CA PHE A 20 -12.11 -2.90 -4.84
C PHE A 20 -12.61 -1.54 -5.35
N TYR A 21 -12.46 -1.26 -6.64
CA TYR A 21 -12.89 0.01 -7.23
C TYR A 21 -14.44 0.16 -7.24
N ASN A 22 -15.19 -0.92 -7.50
CA ASN A 22 -16.66 -0.88 -7.51
C ASN A 22 -17.27 -0.77 -6.10
N SER A 23 -16.60 -1.28 -5.08
CA SER A 23 -17.04 -1.22 -3.68
C SER A 23 -16.68 0.10 -2.98
N LYS A 24 -16.03 1.03 -3.68
CA LYS A 24 -15.49 2.28 -3.12
C LYS A 24 -14.59 2.06 -1.89
N GLY A 25 -13.89 0.92 -1.83
CA GLY A 25 -12.98 0.61 -0.72
C GLY A 25 -13.63 0.09 0.56
N SER A 26 -14.93 -0.25 0.57
CA SER A 26 -15.58 -0.86 1.74
C SER A 26 -15.04 -2.26 2.00
N ILE A 27 -14.26 -2.42 3.08
CA ILE A 27 -13.67 -3.72 3.44
C ILE A 27 -14.73 -4.80 3.66
N ASP A 28 -15.89 -4.47 4.22
CA ASP A 28 -16.97 -5.44 4.43
C ASP A 28 -17.56 -5.90 3.10
N THR A 29 -17.68 -5.00 2.13
CA THR A 29 -18.19 -5.31 0.78
C THR A 29 -17.15 -6.09 -0.04
N ILE A 30 -15.87 -5.74 0.09
CA ILE A 30 -14.75 -6.45 -0.55
C ILE A 30 -14.65 -7.86 0.00
N ASN A 31 -14.67 -8.00 1.33
CA ASN A 31 -14.64 -9.29 2.01
C ASN A 31 -15.86 -10.12 1.63
N ALA A 32 -17.08 -9.57 1.66
CA ALA A 32 -18.28 -10.30 1.27
C ALA A 32 -18.25 -10.78 -0.19
N ALA A 33 -17.69 -9.98 -1.12
CA ALA A 33 -17.56 -10.36 -2.52
C ALA A 33 -16.48 -11.42 -2.75
N ILE A 34 -15.37 -11.36 -2.00
CA ILE A 34 -14.33 -12.39 -1.97
C ILE A 34 -14.90 -13.69 -1.39
N ASP A 35 -15.60 -13.62 -0.27
CA ASP A 35 -16.16 -14.75 0.46
C ASP A 35 -17.23 -15.47 -0.37
N ALA A 36 -18.16 -14.71 -0.98
CA ALA A 36 -19.21 -15.26 -1.85
C ALA A 36 -18.66 -16.01 -3.07
N LYS A 37 -17.44 -15.67 -3.52
CA LYS A 37 -16.89 -16.15 -4.79
C LYS A 37 -15.75 -17.16 -4.64
N LEU A 38 -15.04 -17.15 -3.51
CA LEU A 38 -13.87 -18.02 -3.26
C LEU A 38 -14.07 -19.03 -2.11
N PHE A 39 -14.96 -18.77 -1.14
CA PHE A 39 -15.02 -19.56 0.10
C PHE A 39 -16.41 -20.10 0.47
N GLY A 40 -17.49 -19.59 -0.13
CA GLY A 40 -18.85 -20.02 0.20
C GLY A 40 -19.22 -19.65 1.65
N THR A 41 -19.72 -20.61 2.44
CA THR A 41 -20.20 -20.40 3.82
C THR A 41 -19.15 -20.64 4.92
N ARG A 42 -17.85 -20.68 4.60
CA ARG A 42 -16.78 -20.99 5.58
C ARG A 42 -16.20 -19.75 6.25
N ILE A 43 -15.80 -19.89 7.51
CA ILE A 43 -15.05 -18.88 8.28
C ILE A 43 -13.74 -18.56 7.53
N ARG A 44 -13.45 -17.26 7.35
CA ARG A 44 -12.25 -16.75 6.67
C ARG A 44 -10.98 -17.42 7.18
N SER A 45 -10.24 -18.07 6.29
CA SER A 45 -8.87 -18.50 6.57
C SER A 45 -7.97 -17.27 6.55
N ILE A 46 -7.33 -16.96 7.68
CA ILE A 46 -6.33 -15.89 7.78
C ILE A 46 -5.20 -16.19 6.78
N THR A 47 -4.98 -15.30 5.81
CA THR A 47 -3.93 -15.48 4.79
C THR A 47 -2.54 -15.48 5.44
N LEU A 48 -1.55 -16.08 4.76
CA LEU A 48 -0.17 -16.07 5.25
C LEU A 48 0.34 -14.62 5.43
N PHE A 49 -0.05 -13.73 4.52
CA PHE A 49 0.27 -12.30 4.60
C PHE A 49 -0.33 -11.64 5.84
N GLU A 50 -1.60 -11.91 6.15
CA GLU A 50 -2.27 -11.37 7.33
C GLU A 50 -1.63 -11.86 8.64
N LYS A 51 -1.32 -13.16 8.76
CA LYS A 51 -0.58 -13.70 9.91
C LYS A 51 0.76 -13.02 10.09
N PHE A 52 1.45 -12.76 8.97
CA PHE A 52 2.77 -12.16 8.96
C PHE A 52 2.78 -10.68 9.37
N VAL A 53 1.78 -9.89 8.93
CA VAL A 53 1.58 -8.51 9.37
C VAL A 53 1.25 -8.47 10.86
N ARG A 54 0.29 -9.28 11.31
CA ARG A 54 -0.11 -9.37 12.72
C ARG A 54 1.06 -9.70 13.63
N ALA A 55 1.88 -10.70 13.28
CA ALA A 55 3.03 -11.10 14.08
C ALA A 55 4.04 -9.95 14.28
N ARG A 56 4.26 -9.11 13.26
CA ARG A 56 5.17 -7.95 13.36
C ARG A 56 4.61 -6.86 14.25
N LEU A 57 3.32 -6.57 14.12
CA LEU A 57 2.66 -5.53 14.91
C LEU A 57 2.48 -5.94 16.37
N ILE A 58 2.40 -7.23 16.68
CA ILE A 58 2.48 -7.74 18.06
C ILE A 58 3.86 -7.42 18.68
N LEU A 59 4.94 -7.61 17.91
CA LEU A 59 6.30 -7.35 18.40
C LEU A 59 6.61 -5.86 18.51
N ASN A 60 6.14 -5.06 17.54
CA ASN A 60 6.27 -3.62 17.56
C ASN A 60 5.08 -2.95 16.85
N PRO A 61 4.09 -2.44 17.61
CA PRO A 61 2.88 -1.86 17.01
C PRO A 61 3.13 -0.58 16.23
N LYS A 62 4.27 0.09 16.46
CA LYS A 62 4.64 1.36 15.81
C LYS A 62 5.47 1.17 14.55
N VAL A 63 6.04 -0.02 14.32
CA VAL A 63 7.00 -0.24 13.23
C VAL A 63 6.63 -1.48 12.45
N LEU A 64 6.25 -1.27 11.19
CA LEU A 64 5.93 -2.34 10.26
C LEU A 64 6.95 -2.39 9.12
N ARG A 65 7.77 -3.45 9.11
CA ARG A 65 8.77 -3.69 8.06
C ARG A 65 8.39 -4.89 7.20
N LEU A 66 8.11 -4.60 5.94
CA LEU A 66 7.63 -5.52 4.92
C LEU A 66 8.54 -5.46 3.68
N VAL A 67 9.85 -5.60 3.91
CA VAL A 67 10.89 -5.41 2.89
C VAL A 67 11.06 -6.66 2.03
N GLU A 68 11.07 -6.50 0.71
CA GLU A 68 11.47 -7.58 -0.23
C GLU A 68 10.62 -8.85 -0.09
N LEU A 69 9.29 -8.66 -0.04
CA LEU A 69 8.33 -9.76 0.13
C LEU A 69 7.51 -10.04 -1.13
N GLY A 70 7.79 -9.33 -2.22
CA GLY A 70 7.00 -9.41 -3.45
C GLY A 70 5.59 -8.84 -3.27
N ILE A 71 5.40 -7.87 -2.36
CA ILE A 71 4.12 -7.20 -2.15
C ILE A 71 3.73 -6.47 -3.43
N THR A 72 2.52 -6.74 -3.89
CA THR A 72 1.92 -6.15 -5.07
C THR A 72 0.80 -5.16 -4.66
N PRO A 73 0.10 -4.47 -5.58
CA PRO A 73 -1.06 -3.67 -5.22
C PRO A 73 -2.11 -4.44 -4.42
N PHE A 74 -2.22 -5.76 -4.63
CA PHE A 74 -3.19 -6.62 -3.93
C PHE A 74 -2.97 -6.66 -2.42
N GLU A 75 -1.74 -6.94 -2.00
CA GLU A 75 -1.38 -6.95 -0.58
C GLU A 75 -1.48 -5.55 0.02
N VAL A 76 -1.26 -4.49 -0.75
CA VAL A 76 -1.39 -3.11 -0.26
C VAL A 76 -2.85 -2.70 -0.07
N VAL A 77 -3.77 -3.15 -0.92
CA VAL A 77 -5.22 -3.01 -0.67
C VAL A 77 -5.61 -3.63 0.67
N TYR A 78 -5.08 -4.82 0.97
CA TYR A 78 -5.32 -5.44 2.27
C TYR A 78 -4.70 -4.60 3.40
N LEU A 79 -3.43 -4.22 3.26
CA LEU A 79 -2.70 -3.45 4.27
C LEU A 79 -3.39 -2.11 4.55
N SER A 80 -3.88 -1.41 3.53
CA SER A 80 -4.51 -0.09 3.64
C SER A 80 -5.78 -0.11 4.49
N GLN A 81 -6.39 -1.28 4.64
CA GLN A 81 -7.57 -1.50 5.47
C GLN A 81 -7.26 -2.17 6.81
N TYR A 82 -5.99 -2.55 7.06
CA TYR A 82 -5.62 -3.28 8.26
C TYR A 82 -5.82 -2.39 9.51
N PRO A 83 -6.64 -2.80 10.50
CA PRO A 83 -7.03 -1.92 11.61
C PRO A 83 -5.85 -1.32 12.38
N ASP A 84 -4.85 -2.14 12.69
CA ASP A 84 -3.69 -1.70 13.48
C ASP A 84 -2.68 -0.87 12.67
N LEU A 85 -2.87 -0.71 11.35
CA LEU A 85 -2.07 0.24 10.56
C LEU A 85 -2.21 1.66 11.14
N GLY A 86 -3.35 1.96 11.77
CA GLY A 86 -3.59 3.19 12.51
C GLY A 86 -2.59 3.49 13.62
N ASN A 87 -1.88 2.48 14.14
CA ASN A 87 -0.88 2.64 15.20
C ASN A 87 0.55 2.78 14.67
N VAL A 88 0.76 2.55 13.36
CA VAL A 88 2.09 2.51 12.76
C VAL A 88 2.63 3.91 12.55
N GLU A 89 3.83 4.16 13.08
CA GLU A 89 4.59 5.39 12.90
C GLU A 89 5.68 5.23 11.82
N GLU A 90 6.18 4.00 11.62
CA GLU A 90 7.18 3.68 10.59
C GLU A 90 6.73 2.51 9.71
N LEU A 91 6.56 2.78 8.41
CA LEU A 91 6.21 1.79 7.40
C LEU A 91 7.33 1.65 6.37
N ASP A 92 7.97 0.48 6.34
CA ASP A 92 8.99 0.13 5.36
C ASP A 92 8.44 -0.90 4.37
N LEU A 93 8.19 -0.45 3.14
CA LEU A 93 7.67 -1.22 2.02
C LEU A 93 8.69 -1.32 0.89
N ARG A 94 9.98 -1.07 1.15
CA ARG A 94 10.98 -1.04 0.08
C ARG A 94 11.19 -2.40 -0.59
N LYS A 95 11.67 -2.36 -1.84
CA LYS A 95 11.95 -3.52 -2.68
C LYS A 95 10.73 -4.41 -2.91
N ASN A 96 9.58 -3.82 -3.16
CA ASN A 96 8.37 -4.55 -3.53
C ASN A 96 7.90 -4.11 -4.93
N GLN A 97 6.68 -4.47 -5.30
CA GLN A 97 6.10 -4.27 -6.63
C GLN A 97 4.81 -3.48 -6.54
N LEU A 98 4.81 -2.41 -5.73
CA LEU A 98 3.62 -1.60 -5.49
C LEU A 98 3.08 -0.92 -6.74
N GLY A 99 3.95 -0.39 -7.61
CA GLY A 99 3.50 0.42 -8.75
C GLY A 99 2.75 1.69 -8.32
N ASP A 100 2.10 2.33 -9.29
CA ASP A 100 1.28 3.51 -9.03
C ASP A 100 -0.04 3.13 -8.33
N GLU A 101 -0.59 1.96 -8.67
CA GLU A 101 -1.84 1.39 -8.14
C GLU A 101 -1.71 1.03 -6.65
N GLY A 102 -0.59 0.41 -6.25
CA GLY A 102 -0.33 0.11 -4.84
C GLY A 102 -0.13 1.38 -4.02
N LEU A 103 0.52 2.41 -4.59
CA LEU A 103 0.62 3.71 -3.94
C LEU A 103 -0.76 4.36 -3.77
N GLU A 104 -1.60 4.35 -4.80
CA GLU A 104 -2.99 4.83 -4.72
C GLU A 104 -3.77 4.09 -3.63
N ALA A 105 -3.70 2.76 -3.60
CA ALA A 105 -4.39 1.94 -2.60
C ALA A 105 -3.91 2.25 -1.17
N LEU A 106 -2.60 2.46 -0.97
CA LEU A 106 -2.07 2.88 0.32
C LEU A 106 -2.63 4.25 0.72
N LEU A 107 -2.61 5.22 -0.19
CA LEU A 107 -3.09 6.59 0.02
C LEU A 107 -4.63 6.70 0.12
N ALA A 108 -5.38 5.65 -0.19
CA ALA A 108 -6.81 5.56 0.08
C ALA A 108 -7.11 5.18 1.54
N SER A 109 -6.10 4.80 2.33
CA SER A 109 -6.27 4.45 3.74
C SER A 109 -6.55 5.67 4.62
N ASP A 110 -7.60 5.58 5.42
CA ASP A 110 -7.87 6.52 6.53
C ASP A 110 -7.06 6.21 7.79
N LYS A 111 -6.11 5.25 7.73
CA LYS A 111 -5.34 4.76 8.87
C LYS A 111 -3.89 5.26 8.90
N LEU A 112 -3.52 6.22 8.03
CA LEU A 112 -2.15 6.73 7.96
C LEU A 112 -1.87 7.94 8.87
N GLY A 113 -2.84 8.36 9.70
CA GLY A 113 -2.74 9.60 10.49
C GLY A 113 -1.56 9.65 11.47
N ASN A 114 -1.08 8.49 11.95
CA ASN A 114 0.07 8.41 12.86
C ASN A 114 1.41 8.19 12.14
N LEU A 115 1.41 8.00 10.81
CA LEU A 115 2.60 7.66 10.06
C LEU A 115 3.59 8.83 10.01
N ARG A 116 4.81 8.59 10.47
CA ARG A 116 5.93 9.56 10.50
C ARG A 116 7.00 9.25 9.47
N LYS A 117 7.25 7.97 9.18
CA LYS A 117 8.28 7.53 8.24
C LYS A 117 7.71 6.54 7.24
N LEU A 118 7.90 6.83 5.96
CA LEU A 118 7.47 5.98 4.86
C LEU A 118 8.65 5.72 3.92
N ASP A 119 9.03 4.45 3.79
CA ASP A 119 10.04 3.98 2.84
C ASP A 119 9.38 3.19 1.71
N LEU A 120 9.38 3.79 0.53
CA LEU A 120 8.82 3.24 -0.71
C LEU A 120 9.91 3.00 -1.75
N ARG A 121 11.18 2.88 -1.34
CA ARG A 121 12.27 2.66 -2.30
C ARG A 121 12.08 1.40 -3.13
N ASN A 122 12.45 1.46 -4.41
CA ASN A 122 12.39 0.32 -5.32
C ASN A 122 11.00 -0.36 -5.35
N ASN A 123 10.00 0.39 -5.80
CA ASN A 123 8.60 -0.05 -5.89
C ASN A 123 7.96 0.20 -7.27
N GLN A 124 8.78 0.55 -8.27
CA GLN A 124 8.34 0.83 -9.64
C GLN A 124 7.31 1.98 -9.76
N ILE A 125 7.22 2.86 -8.76
CA ILE A 125 6.37 4.06 -8.78
C ILE A 125 6.84 4.99 -9.90
N THR A 126 5.90 5.53 -10.66
CA THR A 126 6.16 6.41 -11.80
C THR A 126 5.68 7.84 -11.53
N ARG A 127 5.77 8.70 -12.54
CA ARG A 127 5.24 10.07 -12.48
C ARG A 127 3.74 10.12 -12.19
N LYS A 128 2.96 9.11 -12.59
CA LYS A 128 1.53 9.06 -12.32
C LYS A 128 1.26 8.92 -10.83
N GLY A 129 1.95 8.00 -10.15
CA GLY A 129 1.85 7.86 -8.69
C GLY A 129 2.26 9.13 -7.94
N MET A 130 3.22 9.89 -8.48
CA MET A 130 3.61 11.18 -7.91
C MET A 130 2.53 12.27 -8.01
N GLU A 131 1.70 12.25 -9.06
CA GLU A 131 0.55 13.15 -9.17
C GLU A 131 -0.52 12.85 -8.11
N ILE A 132 -0.70 11.57 -7.77
CA ILE A 132 -1.60 11.13 -6.70
C ILE A 132 -1.02 11.57 -5.35
N LEU A 133 0.25 11.27 -5.11
CA LEU A 133 0.95 11.64 -3.89
C LEU A 133 0.94 13.16 -3.65
N ALA A 134 1.09 13.98 -4.69
CA ALA A 134 1.06 15.43 -4.57
C ALA A 134 -0.30 15.99 -4.09
N LYS A 135 -1.39 15.24 -4.27
CA LYS A 135 -2.77 15.68 -3.94
C LYS A 135 -3.28 15.11 -2.61
N THR A 136 -2.61 14.11 -2.04
CA THR A 136 -3.10 13.42 -0.85
C THR A 136 -3.00 14.28 0.41
N GLU A 137 -4.00 14.15 1.28
CA GLU A 137 -4.03 14.74 2.63
C GLU A 137 -3.85 13.67 3.71
N LYS A 138 -3.67 12.40 3.33
CA LYS A 138 -3.58 11.29 4.31
C LYS A 138 -2.28 11.23 5.08
N LEU A 139 -1.28 12.01 4.68
CA LEU A 139 0.09 11.97 5.20
C LEU A 139 0.46 13.27 5.95
N GLU A 140 -0.51 13.94 6.56
CA GLU A 140 -0.30 15.19 7.31
C GLU A 140 0.79 15.08 8.40
N GLY A 141 0.88 13.91 9.04
CA GLY A 141 1.87 13.62 10.07
C GLY A 141 3.27 13.25 9.57
N LEU A 142 3.46 13.08 8.24
CA LEU A 142 4.66 12.47 7.70
C LEU A 142 5.88 13.40 7.83
N GLU A 143 6.96 12.87 8.40
CA GLU A 143 8.22 13.57 8.61
C GLU A 143 9.29 13.16 7.59
N ARG A 144 9.29 11.88 7.18
CA ARG A 144 10.30 11.31 6.29
C ARG A 144 9.67 10.47 5.20
N LEU A 145 10.00 10.78 3.95
CA LEU A 145 9.59 10.03 2.77
C LEU A 145 10.82 9.67 1.92
N ASP A 146 11.01 8.37 1.67
CA ASP A 146 12.05 7.87 0.77
C ASP A 146 11.43 7.16 -0.43
N LEU A 147 11.63 7.73 -1.61
CA LEU A 147 11.12 7.28 -2.90
C LEU A 147 12.25 6.93 -3.88
N ARG A 148 13.50 6.84 -3.41
CA ARG A 148 14.64 6.52 -4.27
C ARG A 148 14.47 5.18 -4.98
N SER A 149 15.19 5.00 -6.09
CA SER A 149 15.11 3.79 -6.90
C SER A 149 13.71 3.51 -7.47
N ASN A 150 12.87 4.55 -7.65
CA ASN A 150 11.63 4.50 -8.43
C ASN A 150 11.80 5.21 -9.78
N LYS A 151 10.78 5.14 -10.65
CA LYS A 151 10.78 5.66 -12.02
C LYS A 151 10.15 7.07 -12.12
N ILE A 152 10.50 7.96 -11.20
CA ILE A 152 9.85 9.27 -11.02
C ILE A 152 10.56 10.41 -11.75
N GLY A 153 11.90 10.46 -11.69
CA GLY A 153 12.73 11.53 -12.27
C GLY A 153 12.94 12.73 -11.33
N LYS A 154 14.11 13.39 -11.47
CA LYS A 154 14.65 14.40 -10.53
C LYS A 154 13.74 15.60 -10.24
N ALA A 155 12.88 16.00 -11.19
CA ALA A 155 12.03 17.19 -11.04
C ALA A 155 10.99 17.08 -9.91
N TRP A 156 10.66 15.86 -9.47
CA TRP A 156 9.60 15.64 -8.50
C TRP A 156 9.97 15.99 -7.07
N GLU A 157 11.26 16.06 -6.71
CA GLU A 157 11.63 16.48 -5.36
C GLU A 157 11.20 17.92 -5.07
N THR A 158 11.57 18.83 -5.97
CA THR A 158 11.20 20.23 -5.87
C THR A 158 9.69 20.41 -5.98
N LYS A 159 9.04 19.68 -6.89
CA LYS A 159 7.58 19.74 -7.08
C LYS A 159 6.82 19.27 -5.85
N LEU A 160 7.18 18.13 -5.25
CA LEU A 160 6.52 17.67 -4.02
C LEU A 160 6.75 18.61 -2.85
N LYS A 161 7.95 19.21 -2.72
CA LYS A 161 8.21 20.21 -1.67
C LYS A 161 7.32 21.45 -1.82
N SER A 162 6.94 21.84 -3.05
CA SER A 162 6.10 23.02 -3.27
C SER A 162 4.60 22.73 -3.33
N THR A 163 4.19 21.54 -3.79
CA THR A 163 2.76 21.22 -3.97
C THR A 163 2.22 20.22 -2.96
N GLY A 164 3.08 19.45 -2.29
CA GLY A 164 2.67 18.39 -1.37
C GLY A 164 2.04 18.93 -0.10
N LYS A 165 0.99 18.26 0.38
CA LYS A 165 0.30 18.59 1.63
C LYS A 165 0.92 17.83 2.80
N PHE A 166 2.22 18.07 3.06
CA PHE A 166 2.99 17.42 4.11
C PHE A 166 3.64 18.47 5.03
N PRO A 167 2.89 19.11 5.93
CA PRO A 167 3.38 20.26 6.71
C PRO A 167 4.56 19.92 7.63
N ASN A 168 4.70 18.65 8.01
CA ASN A 168 5.74 18.17 8.92
C ASN A 168 6.95 17.52 8.22
N LEU A 169 6.98 17.53 6.87
CA LEU A 169 8.00 16.81 6.11
C LEU A 169 9.36 17.48 6.22
N SER A 170 10.29 16.83 6.92
CA SER A 170 11.66 17.31 7.13
C SER A 170 12.68 16.63 6.20
N SER A 171 12.34 15.46 5.65
CA SER A 171 13.21 14.71 4.74
C SER A 171 12.42 14.09 3.59
N LEU A 172 12.73 14.51 2.37
CA LEU A 172 12.26 13.90 1.13
C LEU A 172 13.45 13.45 0.30
N LYS A 173 13.45 12.19 -0.16
CA LYS A 173 14.47 11.66 -1.07
C LYS A 173 13.82 11.04 -2.29
N THR A 174 14.20 11.46 -3.50
CA THR A 174 13.63 10.95 -4.75
C THR A 174 14.65 10.34 -5.71
N VAL A 175 15.94 10.60 -5.49
CA VAL A 175 17.07 10.07 -6.29
C VAL A 175 18.21 9.55 -5.45
#